data_AF-A0A812QNX0-F1
#
_entry.id   AF-A0A812QNX0-F1
#
_cell.length_a   1.000
_cell.length_b   1.000
_cell.length_c   1.000
_cell.angle_alpha   90.00
_cell.angle_beta   90.00
_cell.angle_gamma   90.00
#
_symmetry.space_group_name_H-M   'P 1'
#
loop_
_entity.id
_entity.type
_entity.pdbx_description
1 polymer ?
#
loop_
_entity_poly.entity_id
_entity_poly.type
_entity_poly.pdbx_seq_one_letter_code
_entity_poly.pdbx_strand_id
1 'polypeptide(L)'
;MIPLGGPAPISVGPPTPEMLEKMRRIRFCVIGTFVAAIGRFCTGDIPINELLSGIVGIFLLSDDPNVAPCYACLAHSPLGQCTVGGHGLSCVMAYSFLAGLNAIFLTLKLFVGGPFVLVSFACQGAGAYQGLKLHNQINATLADGPMAPLQRNFPGPGAPGETPGPQPPSFQAFQGTGMRLGG
;
A
#
# COMPACT_ATOMS: atom_id res chain seq x y z
N MET A 1 -20.25 8.76 12.22
CA MET A 1 -19.26 8.06 11.36
C MET A 1 -19.51 6.59 11.54
N ILE A 2 -20.08 5.91 10.53
CA ILE A 2 -20.33 4.47 10.62
C ILE A 2 -18.96 3.80 10.57
N PRO A 3 -18.59 2.98 11.56
CA PRO A 3 -17.40 2.15 11.46
C PRO A 3 -17.68 1.13 10.36
N LEU A 4 -17.37 1.49 9.12
CA LEU A 4 -17.12 0.48 8.10
C LEU A 4 -16.00 -0.38 8.69
N GLY A 5 -16.35 -1.61 9.09
CA GLY A 5 -15.40 -2.61 9.53
C GLY A 5 -14.46 -2.91 8.37
N GLY A 6 -13.43 -2.07 8.25
CA GLY A 6 -12.34 -2.28 7.32
C GLY A 6 -11.63 -3.58 7.70
N PRO A 7 -11.05 -4.29 6.72
CA PRO A 7 -10.21 -5.43 7.01
C PRO A 7 -9.17 -5.04 8.06
N ALA A 8 -8.93 -5.94 9.02
CA ALA A 8 -8.01 -5.69 10.11
C ALA A 8 -6.65 -5.22 9.56
N PRO A 9 -5.99 -4.27 10.25
CA PRO A 9 -4.70 -3.73 9.80
C PRO A 9 -3.73 -4.90 9.60
N ILE A 10 -3.27 -5.08 8.36
CA ILE A 10 -2.27 -6.09 8.04
C ILE A 10 -0.99 -5.63 8.73
N SER A 11 -0.73 -6.18 9.92
CA SER A 11 0.53 -6.00 10.63
C SER A 11 1.59 -6.81 9.90
N VAL A 12 2.03 -6.29 8.76
CA VAL A 12 3.21 -6.80 8.07
C VAL A 12 4.37 -6.61 9.03
N GLY A 13 5.15 -7.66 9.27
CA GLY A 13 6.38 -7.56 10.07
C GLY A 13 7.33 -6.51 9.51
N PRO A 14 8.46 -6.24 10.20
CA PRO A 14 9.44 -5.27 9.72
C PRO A 14 9.83 -5.57 8.26
N PRO A 15 9.90 -4.56 7.38
CA PRO A 15 10.14 -4.76 5.96
C PRO A 15 11.49 -5.45 5.73
N THR A 16 11.47 -6.51 4.94
CA THR A 16 12.69 -7.26 4.58
C THR A 16 13.63 -6.35 3.77
N PRO A 17 14.96 -6.59 3.80
CA PRO A 17 15.92 -5.76 3.07
C PRO A 17 15.65 -5.73 1.56
N GLU A 18 15.12 -6.81 0.97
CA GLU A 18 14.71 -6.84 -0.44
C GLU A 18 13.55 -5.88 -0.75
N MET A 19 12.57 -5.77 0.16
CA MET A 19 11.44 -4.85 0.00
C MET A 19 11.93 -3.40 0.05
N LEU A 20 12.86 -3.09 0.96
CA LEU A 20 13.47 -1.77 1.06
C LEU A 20 14.23 -1.39 -0.22
N GLU A 21 14.94 -2.33 -0.84
CA GLU A 21 15.62 -2.06 -2.11
C GLU A 21 14.63 -1.68 -3.22
N LYS A 22 13.49 -2.37 -3.32
CA LYS A 22 12.43 -2.02 -4.28
C LYS A 22 11.79 -0.68 -3.98
N MET A 23 11.56 -0.35 -2.71
CA MET A 23 11.06 0.96 -2.31
C MET A 23 12.01 2.08 -2.73
N ARG A 24 13.33 1.88 -2.68
CA ARG A 24 14.30 2.85 -3.22
C ARG A 24 14.15 3.05 -4.73
N ARG A 25 13.85 2.00 -5.50
CA ARG A 25 13.61 2.14 -6.96
C ARG A 25 12.31 2.90 -7.24
N ILE A 26 11.26 2.61 -6.47
CA ILE A 26 9.97 3.30 -6.56
C ILE A 26 10.13 4.79 -6.24
N ARG A 27 10.96 5.16 -5.26
CA ARG A 27 11.29 6.56 -4.94
C ARG A 27 11.78 7.35 -6.14
N PHE A 28 12.73 6.82 -6.91
CA PHE A 28 13.19 7.49 -8.13
C PHE A 28 12.08 7.62 -9.18
N CYS A 29 11.18 6.64 -9.27
CA CYS A 29 10.01 6.72 -10.15
C CYS A 29 9.05 7.84 -9.71
N VAL A 30 8.74 7.94 -8.42
CA VAL A 30 7.84 8.97 -7.86
C VAL A 30 8.43 10.37 -8.05
N ILE A 31 9.72 10.57 -7.75
CA ILE A 31 10.40 11.85 -7.97
C ILE A 31 10.40 12.19 -9.48
N GLY A 32 10.69 11.21 -10.34
CA GLY A 32 10.64 11.38 -11.78
C GLY A 32 9.24 11.77 -12.30
N THR A 33 8.18 11.20 -11.73
CA THR A 33 6.80 11.58 -12.03
C THR A 33 6.51 13.03 -11.64
N PHE A 34 6.97 13.51 -10.49
CA PHE A 34 6.81 14.92 -10.11
C PHE A 34 7.59 15.87 -11.02
N VAL A 35 8.84 15.53 -11.35
CA VAL A 35 9.66 16.32 -12.28
C VAL A 35 9.00 16.40 -13.66
N ALA A 36 8.50 15.27 -14.16
CA ALA A 36 7.77 15.23 -15.42
C ALA A 36 6.47 16.05 -15.35
N ALA A 37 5.71 15.94 -14.26
CA ALA A 37 4.48 16.70 -14.06
C ALA A 37 4.72 18.21 -14.03
N ILE A 38 5.78 18.67 -13.35
CA ILE A 38 6.19 20.09 -13.35
C ILE A 38 6.61 20.52 -14.76
N GLY A 39 7.42 19.72 -15.44
CA GLY A 39 7.84 20.02 -16.82
C GLY A 39 6.65 20.15 -17.77
N ARG A 40 5.64 19.29 -17.64
CA ARG A 40 4.39 19.38 -18.39
C ARG A 40 3.60 20.63 -18.06
N PHE A 41 3.52 21.00 -16.78
CA PHE A 41 2.88 22.23 -16.32
C PHE A 41 3.53 23.47 -16.96
N CYS A 42 4.86 23.49 -17.02
CA CYS A 42 5.61 24.56 -17.70
C CYS A 42 5.35 24.61 -19.22
N THR A 43 4.99 23.48 -19.85
CA THR A 43 4.61 23.42 -21.27
C THR A 43 3.12 23.68 -21.53
N GLY A 44 2.33 24.02 -20.50
CA GLY A 44 0.90 24.34 -20.62
C GLY A 44 -0.05 23.14 -20.51
N ASP A 45 0.47 21.93 -20.30
CA ASP A 45 -0.32 20.73 -20.02
C ASP A 45 -0.58 20.61 -18.52
N ILE A 46 -1.80 20.28 -18.10
CA ILE A 46 -2.12 20.07 -16.66
C ILE A 46 -2.22 18.56 -16.37
N PRO A 47 -1.16 17.91 -15.84
CA PRO A 47 -1.11 16.46 -15.66
C PRO A 47 -1.71 16.02 -14.31
N ILE A 48 -3.00 16.31 -14.07
CA ILE A 48 -3.68 16.00 -12.79
C ILE A 48 -3.54 14.51 -12.41
N ASN A 49 -3.70 13.62 -13.38
CA ASN A 49 -3.60 12.18 -13.13
C ASN A 49 -2.19 11.75 -12.68
N GLU A 50 -1.14 12.39 -13.21
CA GLU A 50 0.25 12.11 -12.81
C GLU A 50 0.54 12.64 -11.41
N LEU A 51 0.01 13.83 -11.08
CA LEU A 51 0.10 14.40 -9.75
C LEU A 51 -0.58 13.52 -8.70
N LEU A 52 -1.79 13.01 -8.99
CA LEU A 52 -2.50 12.08 -8.10
C LEU A 52 -1.70 10.78 -7.89
N SER A 53 -1.16 10.19 -8.96
CA SER A 53 -0.29 9.01 -8.86
C SER A 53 0.97 9.30 -8.03
N GLY A 54 1.61 10.46 -8.23
CA GLY A 54 2.75 10.91 -7.44
C GLY A 54 2.42 11.09 -5.96
N ILE A 55 1.27 11.67 -5.63
CA ILE A 55 0.80 11.85 -4.24
C ILE A 55 0.61 10.49 -3.55
N VAL A 56 -0.05 9.53 -4.22
CA VAL A 56 -0.18 8.15 -3.69
C VAL A 56 1.19 7.49 -3.53
N GLY A 57 2.12 7.78 -4.43
CA GLY A 57 3.53 7.38 -4.31
C GLY A 57 4.25 7.95 -3.07
N ILE A 58 3.91 9.16 -2.63
CA ILE A 58 4.47 9.73 -1.39
C ILE A 58 3.93 9.00 -0.16
N PHE A 59 2.62 8.66 -0.13
CA PHE A 59 2.06 7.85 0.94
C PHE A 59 2.71 6.46 0.99
N LEU A 60 3.02 5.87 -0.16
CA LEU A 60 3.76 4.62 -0.25
C LEU A 60 5.18 4.72 0.34
N LEU A 61 5.81 5.89 0.26
CA LEU A 61 7.17 6.13 0.72
C LEU A 61 7.21 6.84 2.08
N SER A 62 6.20 6.64 2.93
CA SER A 62 6.10 7.27 4.26
C SER A 62 7.35 7.07 5.14
N ASP A 63 8.04 5.94 4.98
CA ASP A 63 9.18 5.55 5.79
C ASP A 63 10.52 6.10 5.27
N ASP A 64 10.50 6.84 4.15
CA ASP A 64 11.70 7.40 3.55
C ASP A 64 11.98 8.82 4.06
N PRO A 65 13.15 9.08 4.68
CA PRO A 65 13.48 10.38 5.26
C PRO A 65 13.49 11.53 4.24
N ASN A 66 13.68 11.24 2.94
CA ASN A 66 13.75 12.28 1.91
C ASN A 66 12.38 12.83 1.51
N VAL A 67 11.32 12.05 1.68
CA VAL A 67 9.94 12.43 1.35
C VAL A 67 9.07 12.62 2.60
N ALA A 68 9.62 12.36 3.79
CA ALA A 68 8.96 12.56 5.08
C ALA A 68 8.32 13.97 5.25
N PRO A 69 8.95 15.09 4.83
CA PRO A 69 8.31 16.41 4.94
C PRO A 69 7.06 16.53 4.06
N CYS A 70 7.12 16.02 2.83
CA CYS A 70 5.97 16.02 1.92
C CYS A 70 4.85 15.12 2.45
N TYR A 71 5.21 13.95 2.99
CA TYR A 71 4.27 13.06 3.65
C TYR A 71 3.59 13.75 4.84
N ALA A 72 4.35 14.43 5.71
CA ALA A 72 3.78 15.15 6.85
C ALA A 72 2.74 16.20 6.42
N CYS A 73 3.03 16.97 5.38
CA CYS A 73 2.06 17.91 4.80
C CYS A 73 0.80 17.21 4.25
N LEU A 74 0.98 16.10 3.55
CA LEU A 74 -0.13 15.34 2.95
C LEU A 74 -0.95 14.56 3.98
N ALA A 75 -0.34 14.12 5.07
CA ALA A 75 -1.02 13.39 6.15
C ALA A 75 -2.04 14.28 6.88
N HIS A 76 -1.83 15.61 6.90
CA HIS A 76 -2.82 16.57 7.41
C HIS A 76 -3.96 16.85 6.42
N SER A 77 -3.85 16.40 5.17
CA SER A 77 -4.92 16.54 4.18
C SER A 77 -5.98 15.44 4.34
N PRO A 78 -7.16 15.58 3.72
CA PRO A 78 -8.17 14.52 3.68
C PRO A 78 -7.66 13.17 3.14
N LEU A 79 -6.58 13.18 2.35
CA LEU A 79 -5.95 11.96 1.83
C LEU A 79 -5.25 11.15 2.92
N GLY A 80 -4.87 11.76 4.05
CA GLY A 80 -4.29 11.05 5.19
C GLY A 80 -5.25 10.04 5.83
N GLN A 81 -6.57 10.21 5.62
CA GLN A 81 -7.56 9.22 6.06
C GLN A 81 -7.44 7.89 5.31
N CYS A 82 -6.85 7.90 4.11
CA CYS A 82 -6.62 6.69 3.32
C CYS A 82 -5.43 5.86 3.83
N THR A 83 -4.62 6.39 4.75
CA THR A 83 -3.49 5.67 5.36
C THR A 83 -3.77 5.16 6.77
N VAL A 84 -5.01 5.28 7.24
CA VAL A 84 -5.40 4.86 8.60
C VAL A 84 -5.32 3.33 8.70
N GLY A 85 -4.35 2.82 9.47
CA GLY A 85 -4.23 1.39 9.79
C GLY A 85 -3.22 0.60 8.96
N GLY A 86 -2.47 1.23 8.05
CA GLY A 86 -1.44 0.53 7.30
C GLY A 86 -0.26 1.44 7.00
N HIS A 87 0.94 1.02 7.44
CA HIS A 87 2.21 1.56 6.94
C HIS A 87 2.20 1.66 5.40
N GLY A 88 3.03 2.53 4.82
CA GLY A 88 2.98 2.93 3.40
C GLY A 88 2.83 1.79 2.37
N LEU A 89 3.22 0.57 2.72
CA LEU A 89 3.00 -0.65 1.94
C LEU A 89 1.52 -0.93 1.59
N SER A 90 0.55 -0.45 2.37
CA SER A 90 -0.88 -0.55 2.06
C SER A 90 -1.26 0.16 0.75
N CYS A 91 -0.52 1.22 0.40
CA CYS A 91 -0.74 2.01 -0.81
C CYS A 91 -0.08 1.40 -2.06
N VAL A 92 0.70 0.31 -1.95
CA VAL A 92 1.42 -0.28 -3.10
C VAL A 92 0.49 -0.61 -4.25
N MET A 93 -0.64 -1.27 -3.97
CA MET A 93 -1.56 -1.72 -5.02
C MET A 93 -2.25 -0.52 -5.69
N ALA A 94 -2.70 0.45 -4.89
CA ALA A 94 -3.30 1.68 -5.40
C ALA A 94 -2.32 2.48 -6.27
N TYR A 95 -1.08 2.65 -5.82
CA TYR A 95 -0.01 3.27 -6.59
C TYR A 95 0.24 2.54 -7.92
N SER A 96 0.40 1.20 -7.86
CA SER A 96 0.67 0.39 -9.05
C SER A 96 -0.43 0.48 -10.09
N PHE A 97 -1.68 0.46 -9.63
CA PHE A 97 -2.86 0.58 -10.49
C PHE A 97 -2.94 1.96 -11.15
N LEU A 98 -2.81 3.04 -10.37
CA LEU A 98 -2.85 4.41 -10.89
C LEU A 98 -1.69 4.68 -11.86
N ALA A 99 -0.47 4.28 -11.50
CA ALA A 99 0.70 4.41 -12.37
C ALA A 99 0.53 3.59 -13.67
N GLY A 100 -0.04 2.39 -13.59
CA GLY A 100 -0.32 1.55 -14.75
C GLY A 100 -1.34 2.16 -15.70
N LEU A 101 -2.48 2.65 -15.17
CA LEU A 101 -3.50 3.34 -15.97
C LEU A 101 -2.94 4.59 -16.65
N ASN A 102 -2.16 5.38 -15.92
CA ASN A 102 -1.52 6.57 -16.47
C ASN A 102 -0.51 6.21 -17.56
N ALA A 103 0.28 5.16 -17.39
CA ALA A 103 1.20 4.70 -18.42
C ALA A 103 0.46 4.35 -19.73
N ILE A 104 -0.71 3.69 -19.64
CA ILE A 104 -1.56 3.39 -20.81
C ILE A 104 -2.02 4.68 -21.51
N PHE A 105 -2.54 5.65 -20.76
CA PHE A 105 -2.96 6.93 -21.33
C PHE A 105 -1.80 7.73 -21.92
N LEU A 106 -0.60 7.61 -21.35
CA LEU A 106 0.61 8.26 -21.87
C LEU A 106 1.11 7.62 -23.17
N THR A 107 0.92 6.31 -23.36
CA THR A 107 1.22 5.63 -24.63
C THR A 107 0.47 6.28 -25.80
N LEU A 108 -0.79 6.67 -25.60
CA LEU A 108 -1.58 7.35 -26.63
C LEU A 108 -1.03 8.75 -26.94
N LYS A 109 -0.43 9.41 -25.95
CA LYS A 109 0.17 10.75 -26.08
C LYS A 109 1.63 10.72 -26.53
N LEU A 110 2.25 9.56 -26.65
CA LEU A 110 3.69 9.44 -26.92
C LEU A 110 4.09 10.02 -28.29
N PHE A 111 3.19 9.98 -29.27
CA PHE A 111 3.45 10.48 -30.64
C PHE A 111 3.30 12.01 -30.78
N VAL A 112 2.61 12.66 -29.84
CA VAL A 112 2.29 14.10 -29.89
C VAL A 112 2.96 14.85 -28.73
N GLY A 113 3.37 14.13 -27.69
CA GLY A 113 3.91 14.68 -26.45
C GLY A 113 5.37 15.12 -26.56
N GLY A 114 5.71 16.15 -25.78
CA GLY A 114 7.10 16.56 -25.58
C GLY A 114 7.93 15.56 -24.74
N PRO A 115 9.22 15.83 -24.50
CA PRO A 115 10.12 14.92 -23.80
C PRO A 115 9.66 14.58 -22.37
N PHE A 116 8.93 15.49 -21.71
CA PHE A 116 8.36 15.22 -20.37
C PHE A 116 7.31 14.12 -20.37
N VAL A 117 6.59 13.90 -21.48
CA VAL A 117 5.64 12.79 -21.63
C VAL A 117 6.38 11.45 -21.64
N LEU A 118 7.52 11.38 -22.31
CA LEU A 118 8.36 10.19 -22.36
C LEU A 118 8.94 9.86 -20.97
N VAL A 119 9.44 10.88 -20.26
CA VAL A 119 9.93 10.71 -18.88
C VAL A 119 8.80 10.22 -17.97
N SER A 120 7.63 10.85 -18.06
CA SER A 120 6.46 10.42 -17.27
C SER A 120 6.06 8.97 -17.59
N PHE A 121 6.02 8.60 -18.87
CA PHE A 121 5.72 7.24 -19.31
C PHE A 121 6.72 6.23 -18.75
N ALA A 122 8.01 6.50 -18.86
CA ALA A 122 9.06 5.61 -18.35
C ALA A 122 8.99 5.47 -16.82
N CYS A 123 8.82 6.57 -16.09
CA CYS A 123 8.72 6.56 -14.63
C CYS A 123 7.45 5.84 -14.14
N GLN A 124 6.31 6.06 -14.79
CA GLN A 124 5.05 5.42 -14.38
C GLN A 124 4.99 3.95 -14.77
N GLY A 125 5.52 3.58 -15.94
CA GLY A 125 5.67 2.17 -16.34
C GLY A 125 6.60 1.41 -15.40
N ALA A 126 7.78 1.98 -15.10
CA ALA A 126 8.72 1.39 -14.14
C ALA A 126 8.13 1.33 -12.72
N GLY A 127 7.45 2.39 -12.28
CA GLY A 127 6.77 2.45 -10.99
C GLY A 127 5.70 1.38 -10.84
N ALA A 128 4.83 1.22 -11.85
CA ALA A 128 3.79 0.20 -11.87
C ALA A 128 4.38 -1.22 -11.83
N TYR A 129 5.42 -1.49 -12.63
CA TYR A 129 6.10 -2.77 -12.64
C TYR A 129 6.74 -3.10 -11.28
N GLN A 130 7.49 -2.16 -10.70
CA GLN A 130 8.12 -2.38 -9.38
C GLN A 130 7.09 -2.50 -8.26
N GLY A 131 6.00 -1.72 -8.33
CA GLY A 131 4.90 -1.79 -7.39
C GLY A 131 4.19 -3.14 -7.40
N LEU A 132 3.85 -3.68 -8.59
CA LEU A 132 3.30 -5.04 -8.71
C LEU A 132 4.27 -6.10 -8.19
N LYS A 133 5.55 -5.97 -8.52
CA LYS A 133 6.59 -6.90 -8.04
C LYS A 133 6.78 -6.83 -6.53
N LEU A 134 6.57 -5.67 -5.91
CA LEU A 134 6.59 -5.50 -4.45
C LEU A 134 5.33 -6.08 -3.81
N HIS A 135 4.15 -5.85 -4.41
CA HIS A 135 2.89 -6.43 -3.96
C HIS A 135 2.93 -7.96 -3.92
N ASN A 136 3.47 -8.58 -4.99
CA ASN A 136 3.63 -10.04 -5.04
C ASN A 136 4.56 -10.57 -3.94
N GLN A 137 5.61 -9.83 -3.57
CA GLN A 137 6.49 -10.20 -2.47
C GLN A 137 5.83 -10.06 -1.10
N ILE A 138 5.04 -9.00 -0.90
CA ILE A 138 4.24 -8.82 0.32
C ILE A 138 3.30 -10.01 0.47
N ASN A 139 2.58 -10.38 -0.60
CA ASN A 139 1.65 -11.50 -0.58
C ASN A 139 2.36 -12.84 -0.33
N ALA A 140 3.54 -13.07 -0.92
CA ALA A 140 4.35 -14.26 -0.65
C ALA A 140 4.79 -14.32 0.83
N THR A 141 5.26 -13.19 1.39
CA THR A 141 5.68 -13.11 2.79
C THR A 141 4.51 -13.35 3.75
N LEU A 142 3.31 -12.87 3.39
CA LEU A 142 2.09 -13.12 4.17
C LEU A 142 1.66 -14.59 4.09
N ALA A 143 1.83 -15.24 2.94
CA ALA A 143 1.51 -16.65 2.76
C ALA A 143 2.45 -17.59 3.54
N ASP A 144 3.72 -17.21 3.70
CA ASP A 144 4.73 -17.98 4.45
C ASP A 144 4.78 -17.64 5.96
N GLY A 145 4.04 -16.62 6.39
CA GLY A 145 4.05 -16.14 7.77
C GLY A 145 3.44 -17.14 8.78
N PRO A 146 3.81 -17.06 10.08
CA PRO A 146 3.34 -17.98 11.13
C PRO A 146 1.82 -17.94 11.40
N MET A 147 1.08 -17.02 10.77
CA MET A 147 -0.38 -16.93 10.80
C MET A 147 -1.07 -17.64 9.63
N ALA A 148 -0.32 -18.17 8.66
CA ALA A 148 -0.83 -18.92 7.52
C ALA A 148 -1.74 -20.13 7.88
N PRO A 149 -1.49 -20.91 8.96
CA PRO A 149 -2.36 -22.04 9.27
C PRO A 149 -3.68 -21.64 9.98
N LEU A 150 -3.76 -20.48 10.63
CA LEU A 150 -4.99 -20.08 11.35
C LEU A 150 -6.12 -19.61 10.43
N GLN A 151 -5.79 -19.05 9.25
CA GLN A 151 -6.80 -18.64 8.28
C GLN A 151 -7.33 -19.79 7.42
N ARG A 152 -6.59 -20.90 7.35
CA ARG A 152 -6.99 -22.10 6.60
C ARG A 152 -8.02 -22.97 7.34
N ASN A 153 -8.24 -22.70 8.63
CA ASN A 153 -9.05 -23.53 9.52
C ASN A 153 -10.39 -22.90 9.94
N PHE A 154 -10.82 -21.79 9.32
CA PHE A 154 -12.21 -21.36 9.47
C PHE A 154 -13.08 -22.22 8.54
N PRO A 155 -13.94 -23.11 9.08
CA PRO A 155 -14.89 -23.84 8.27
C PRO A 155 -15.84 -22.80 7.68
N GLY A 156 -15.85 -22.68 6.36
CA GLY A 156 -16.86 -21.88 5.68
C GLY A 156 -18.26 -22.34 6.12
N PRO A 157 -19.24 -21.42 6.25
CA PRO A 157 -20.61 -21.78 6.57
C PRO A 157 -21.20 -22.54 5.38
N GLY A 158 -21.05 -23.87 5.37
CA GLY A 158 -21.54 -24.72 4.28
C GLY A 158 -20.84 -26.05 4.06
N ALA A 159 -19.80 -26.42 4.81
CA ALA A 159 -19.24 -27.76 4.71
C ALA A 159 -20.19 -28.79 5.35
N PRO A 160 -20.75 -29.77 4.59
CA PRO A 160 -21.66 -30.76 5.12
C PRO A 160 -20.88 -31.85 5.88
N GLY A 161 -21.10 -31.92 7.19
CA GLY A 161 -21.04 -33.15 7.98
C GLY A 161 -19.68 -33.85 8.08
N GLU A 162 -18.71 -33.22 8.74
CA GLU A 162 -17.62 -33.98 9.37
C GLU A 162 -17.98 -34.36 10.81
N THR A 163 -17.78 -35.64 11.09
CA THR A 163 -18.06 -36.38 12.31
C THR A 163 -17.47 -35.71 13.56
N PRO A 164 -18.11 -35.77 14.75
CA PRO A 164 -17.61 -35.10 15.95
C PRO A 164 -16.32 -35.77 16.44
N GLY A 165 -15.19 -35.09 16.26
CA GLY A 165 -13.94 -35.41 16.95
C GLY A 165 -13.97 -34.96 18.41
N PRO A 166 -13.17 -35.59 19.30
CA PRO A 166 -13.15 -35.28 20.72
C PRO A 166 -12.78 -33.82 20.97
N GLN A 167 -13.65 -33.15 21.72
CA GLN A 167 -13.57 -31.75 22.11
C GLN A 167 -12.25 -31.49 22.89
N PRO A 168 -11.37 -30.57 22.45
CA PRO A 168 -10.23 -30.18 23.27
C PRO A 168 -10.72 -29.43 24.52
N PRO A 169 -10.02 -29.59 25.66
CA PRO A 169 -10.43 -29.03 26.94
C PRO A 169 -10.51 -27.50 26.87
N SER A 170 -11.63 -26.96 27.33
CA SER A 170 -11.89 -25.52 27.42
C SER A 170 -10.89 -24.87 28.38
N PHE A 171 -10.10 -23.92 27.85
CA PHE A 171 -9.22 -23.10 28.67
C PHE A 171 -10.07 -22.05 29.41
N GLN A 172 -10.31 -22.27 30.69
CA GLN A 172 -10.94 -21.27 31.57
C GLN A 172 -9.94 -20.13 31.80
N ALA A 173 -10.15 -19.01 31.11
CA ALA A 173 -9.42 -17.79 31.40
C ALA A 173 -9.71 -17.35 32.84
N PHE A 174 -8.65 -17.25 33.62
CA PHE A 174 -8.63 -16.79 35.00
C PHE A 174 -9.27 -15.39 35.10
N GLN A 175 -10.49 -15.32 35.64
CA GLN A 175 -11.14 -14.07 36.01
C GLN A 175 -10.39 -13.48 37.22
N GLY A 176 -9.38 -12.66 36.94
CA GLY A 176 -8.68 -11.87 37.94
C GLY A 176 -9.63 -10.84 38.54
N THR A 177 -10.03 -11.08 39.79
CA THR A 177 -10.79 -10.18 40.64
C THR A 177 -10.02 -8.87 40.85
N GLY A 178 -10.64 -7.76 40.45
CA GLY A 178 -10.07 -6.42 40.60
C GLY A 178 -9.80 -6.08 42.06
N MET A 179 -8.52 -5.79 42.37
CA MET A 179 -8.13 -5.15 43.61
C MET A 179 -8.41 -3.64 43.50
N ARG A 180 -9.42 -3.19 44.24
CA ARG A 180 -9.79 -1.79 44.45
C ARG A 180 -8.89 -1.23 45.55
N LEU A 181 -7.84 -0.50 45.19
CA LEU A 181 -7.08 0.30 46.15
C LEU A 181 -7.84 1.61 46.41
N GLY A 182 -8.35 1.74 47.62
CA GLY A 182 -8.78 3.01 48.21
C GLY A 182 -7.70 3.53 49.16
N GLY A 183 -7.62 4.86 49.31
CA GLY A 183 -6.76 5.55 50.26
C GLY A 183 -5.99 6.68 49.60
#